data_AF-A0A3C0KFQ4-F1
#
_entry.id   AF-A0A3C0KFQ4-F1
#
_cell.length_a   1.000
_cell.length_b   1.000
_cell.length_c   1.000
_cell.angle_alpha   90.00
_cell.angle_beta   90.00
_cell.angle_gamma   90.00
#
_symmetry.space_group_name_H-M   'P 1'
#
loop_
_entity.id
_entity.type
_entity.pdbx_description
1 polymer ?
#
loop_
_entity_poly.entity_id
_entity_poly.type
_entity_poly.pdbx_seq_one_letter_code
_entity_poly.pdbx_strand_id
1 'polypeptide(L)'
;MHLLWWAALALAVAAAALVFAPRAELVTRTTIAASRDQVWAWLGRPASYRDWNPFLVSMEGELVEGRRIVNVMHPARGRPMRFAPTVLRAEPARELRWLGRLGLPRLFDGEHYFVLEPLTDGGTLLVHGEIFRGVLLWFIDVQRFRGDFERLNAALKQQAEASAAA
;
A
#
# COMPACT_ATOMS: atom_id res chain seq x y z
N MET A 1 -29.80 35.92 -5.40
CA MET A 1 -30.52 34.62 -5.34
C MET A 1 -29.87 33.52 -6.19
N HIS A 2 -29.43 33.76 -7.43
CA HIS A 2 -28.86 32.71 -8.31
C HIS A 2 -27.55 32.07 -7.82
N LEU A 3 -26.69 32.81 -7.11
CA LEU A 3 -25.42 32.28 -6.60
C LEU A 3 -25.61 31.14 -5.59
N LEU A 4 -26.68 31.19 -4.78
CA LEU A 4 -27.00 30.17 -3.78
C LEU A 4 -27.43 28.84 -4.43
N TRP A 5 -28.13 28.91 -5.56
CA TRP A 5 -28.55 27.73 -6.33
C TRP A 5 -27.36 27.00 -6.96
N TRP A 6 -26.42 27.76 -7.56
CA TRP A 6 -25.20 27.19 -8.11
C TRP A 6 -24.31 26.58 -7.03
N ALA A 7 -24.21 27.23 -5.86
CA ALA A 7 -23.49 26.67 -4.72
C ALA A 7 -24.12 25.37 -4.21
N ALA A 8 -25.45 25.33 -4.06
CA ALA A 8 -26.18 24.13 -3.64
C ALA A 8 -26.03 22.99 -4.64
N LEU A 9 -26.13 23.27 -5.94
CA LEU A 9 -25.94 22.27 -7.00
C LEU A 9 -24.51 21.72 -7.00
N ALA A 10 -23.50 22.59 -6.89
CA ALA A 10 -22.10 22.17 -6.83
C ALA A 10 -21.83 21.27 -5.61
N LEU A 11 -22.39 21.61 -4.45
CA LEU A 11 -22.31 20.77 -3.25
C LEU A 11 -23.00 19.42 -3.42
N ALA A 12 -24.19 19.40 -4.04
CA ALA A 12 -24.90 18.16 -4.32
C ALA A 12 -24.13 17.25 -5.27
N VAL A 13 -23.54 17.80 -6.34
CA VAL A 13 -22.68 17.07 -7.28
C VAL A 13 -21.43 16.55 -6.58
N ALA A 14 -20.75 17.38 -5.77
CA ALA A 14 -19.58 16.95 -5.02
C ALA A 14 -19.91 15.84 -4.01
N ALA A 15 -21.03 15.96 -3.29
CA ALA A 15 -21.50 14.94 -2.37
C ALA A 15 -21.83 13.63 -3.09
N ALA A 16 -22.57 13.70 -4.21
CA ALA A 16 -22.85 12.55 -5.06
C ALA A 16 -21.54 11.91 -5.55
N ALA A 17 -20.57 12.71 -5.98
CA ALA A 17 -19.28 12.20 -6.45
C ALA A 17 -18.55 11.38 -5.36
N LEU A 18 -18.53 11.87 -4.12
CA LEU A 18 -17.92 11.16 -2.98
C LEU A 18 -18.69 9.91 -2.55
N VAL A 19 -20.01 9.86 -2.80
CA VAL A 19 -20.88 8.70 -2.51
C VAL A 19 -20.67 7.61 -3.57
N PHE A 20 -20.68 8.00 -4.85
CA PHE A 20 -20.53 7.12 -6.00
C PHE A 20 -19.07 6.95 -6.45
N ALA A 21 -18.12 7.35 -5.61
CA ALA A 21 -16.70 7.18 -5.89
C ALA A 21 -16.39 5.70 -6.17
N PRO A 22 -15.74 5.40 -7.32
CA PRO A 22 -15.49 4.04 -7.72
C PRO A 22 -14.46 3.37 -6.80
N ARG A 23 -14.34 2.06 -6.96
CA ARG A 23 -13.34 1.22 -6.32
C ARG A 23 -12.58 0.45 -7.38
N ALA A 24 -11.30 0.22 -7.13
CA ALA A 24 -10.45 -0.60 -7.96
C ALA A 24 -9.48 -1.37 -7.08
N GLU A 25 -9.00 -2.51 -7.55
CA GLU A 25 -8.02 -3.31 -6.83
C GLU A 25 -6.86 -3.66 -7.74
N LEU A 26 -5.65 -3.55 -7.19
CA LEU A 26 -4.43 -4.08 -7.80
C LEU A 26 -3.90 -5.20 -6.90
N VAL A 27 -3.67 -6.37 -7.47
CA VAL A 27 -3.08 -7.52 -6.75
C VAL A 27 -1.93 -8.11 -7.56
N THR A 28 -0.88 -8.47 -6.83
CA THR A 28 0.29 -9.21 -7.31
C THR A 28 0.52 -10.41 -6.41
N ARG A 29 1.12 -11.47 -6.97
CA ARG A 29 1.47 -12.69 -6.25
C ARG A 29 2.92 -13.03 -6.54
N THR A 30 3.67 -13.38 -5.50
CA THR A 30 5.10 -13.70 -5.64
C THR A 30 5.47 -14.84 -4.70
N THR A 31 6.00 -15.92 -5.25
CA THR A 31 6.54 -17.03 -4.47
C THR A 31 7.95 -16.68 -3.98
N ILE A 32 8.19 -16.87 -2.69
CA ILE A 32 9.45 -16.61 -2.00
C ILE A 32 9.91 -17.91 -1.34
N ALA A 33 11.11 -18.38 -1.68
CA ALA A 33 11.76 -19.56 -1.13
C ALA A 33 12.37 -19.25 0.26
N ALA A 34 11.54 -18.73 1.16
CA ALA A 34 11.86 -18.43 2.54
C ALA A 34 10.60 -18.63 3.41
N SER A 35 10.80 -18.97 4.69
CA SER A 35 9.70 -19.07 5.64
C SER A 35 9.02 -17.71 5.86
N ARG A 36 7.76 -17.73 6.31
CA ARG A 36 7.00 -16.50 6.57
C ARG A 36 7.67 -15.62 7.62
N ASP A 37 8.34 -16.21 8.60
CA ASP A 37 9.10 -15.49 9.63
C ASP A 37 10.31 -14.77 9.03
N GLN A 38 11.02 -15.39 8.10
CA GLN A 38 12.13 -14.75 7.38
C GLN A 38 11.65 -13.61 6.49
N VAL A 39 10.53 -13.79 5.79
CA VAL A 39 9.91 -12.70 5.01
C VAL A 39 9.46 -11.56 5.95
N TRP A 40 8.85 -11.90 7.08
CA TRP A 40 8.40 -10.92 8.07
C TRP A 40 9.57 -10.17 8.73
N ALA A 41 10.74 -10.77 8.89
CA ALA A 41 11.91 -10.08 9.43
C ALA A 41 12.34 -8.87 8.57
N TRP A 42 11.98 -8.84 7.29
CA TRP A 42 12.19 -7.72 6.38
C TRP A 42 10.97 -6.80 6.29
N LEU A 43 9.78 -7.39 6.09
CA LEU A 43 8.52 -6.64 5.95
C LEU A 43 8.09 -5.94 7.24
N GLY A 44 8.28 -6.58 8.39
CA GLY A 44 7.88 -6.07 9.71
C GLY A 44 8.86 -5.09 10.35
N ARG A 45 9.91 -4.67 9.64
CA ARG A 45 10.95 -3.76 10.16
C ARG A 45 10.99 -2.45 9.36
N PRO A 46 10.18 -1.43 9.73
CA PRO A 46 10.17 -0.12 9.08
C PRO A 46 11.55 0.48 8.80
N ALA A 47 12.46 0.37 9.76
CA ALA A 47 13.80 0.94 9.67
C ALA A 47 14.66 0.34 8.54
N SER A 48 14.41 -0.91 8.12
CA SER A 48 15.20 -1.57 7.06
C SER A 48 14.67 -1.30 5.66
N TYR A 49 13.50 -0.67 5.50
CA TYR A 49 12.91 -0.45 4.18
C TYR A 49 13.82 0.34 3.25
N ARG A 50 14.61 1.27 3.76
CA ARG A 50 15.57 2.04 2.95
C ARG A 50 16.64 1.15 2.30
N ASP A 51 16.98 0.02 2.94
CA ASP A 51 18.10 -0.83 2.53
C ASP A 51 17.72 -1.75 1.36
N TRP A 52 16.44 -2.06 1.20
CA TRP A 52 15.97 -3.01 0.20
C TRP A 52 14.83 -2.50 -0.69
N ASN A 53 14.02 -1.56 -0.22
CA ASN A 53 12.87 -1.08 -0.99
C ASN A 53 13.33 -0.08 -2.08
N PRO A 54 12.98 -0.32 -3.35
CA PRO A 54 13.51 0.49 -4.46
C PRO A 54 12.97 1.91 -4.53
N PHE A 55 11.89 2.24 -3.82
CA PHE A 55 11.28 3.57 -3.85
C PHE A 55 10.84 4.10 -2.49
N LEU A 56 10.70 3.26 -1.46
CA LEU A 56 10.40 3.72 -0.10
C LEU A 56 11.70 4.14 0.60
N VAL A 57 11.90 5.45 0.72
CA VAL A 57 13.14 6.04 1.25
C VAL A 57 13.17 6.02 2.78
N SER A 58 12.01 6.20 3.42
CA SER A 58 11.87 6.02 4.86
C SER A 58 10.46 5.56 5.24
N MET A 59 10.42 4.72 6.28
CA MET A 59 9.21 4.36 7.00
C MET A 59 9.50 4.55 8.49
N GLU A 60 8.84 5.53 9.09
CA GLU A 60 9.03 5.90 10.49
C GLU A 60 7.76 5.60 11.30
N GLY A 61 7.95 5.12 12.53
CA GLY A 61 6.87 4.71 13.43
C GLY A 61 6.82 3.22 13.66
N GLU A 62 5.82 2.78 14.42
CA GLU A 62 5.66 1.39 14.83
C GLU A 62 4.49 0.75 14.09
N LEU A 63 4.70 -0.46 13.56
CA LEU A 63 3.66 -1.26 12.91
C LEU A 63 2.74 -1.87 13.97
N VAL A 64 1.90 -1.03 14.58
CA VAL A 64 0.90 -1.43 15.57
C VAL A 64 -0.47 -0.97 15.10
N GLU A 65 -1.44 -1.88 15.13
CA GLU A 65 -2.82 -1.62 14.74
C GLU A 65 -3.37 -0.34 15.37
N GLY A 66 -4.00 0.50 14.55
CA GLY A 66 -4.55 1.80 14.94
C GLY A 66 -3.54 2.96 14.98
N ARG A 67 -2.22 2.69 14.97
CA ARG A 67 -1.20 3.75 14.94
C ARG A 67 -0.89 4.23 13.53
N ARG A 68 -0.37 5.45 13.44
CA ARG A 68 0.09 6.04 12.18
C ARG A 68 1.59 5.87 12.03
N ILE A 69 2.00 5.54 10.82
CA ILE A 69 3.40 5.61 10.39
C ILE A 69 3.58 6.80 9.45
N VAL A 70 4.83 7.18 9.18
CA VAL A 70 5.20 8.23 8.25
C VAL A 70 6.08 7.61 7.18
N ASN A 71 5.61 7.68 5.93
CA ASN A 71 6.29 7.12 4.79
C ASN A 71 6.77 8.24 3.88
N VAL A 72 8.01 8.15 3.41
CA VAL A 72 8.55 8.98 2.34
C VAL A 72 8.89 8.07 1.18
N MET A 73 8.28 8.31 0.02
CA MET A 73 8.57 7.54 -1.20
C MET A 73 9.07 8.46 -2.32
N HIS A 74 10.02 7.94 -3.11
CA HIS A 74 10.46 8.47 -4.38
C HIS A 74 10.08 7.46 -5.48
N PRO A 75 8.88 7.59 -6.08
CA PRO A 75 8.42 6.64 -7.07
C PRO A 75 9.27 6.77 -8.35
N ALA A 76 9.40 5.67 -9.11
CA ALA A 76 10.18 5.68 -10.36
C ALA A 76 9.59 6.66 -11.41
N ARG A 77 8.29 6.94 -11.32
CA ARG A 77 7.61 7.98 -12.08
C ARG A 77 6.80 8.85 -11.14
N GLY A 78 7.17 10.13 -11.00
CA GLY A 78 6.42 11.10 -10.19
C GLY A 78 7.33 11.99 -9.36
N ARG A 79 6.72 12.70 -8.42
CA ARG A 79 7.45 13.53 -7.45
C ARG A 79 7.60 12.78 -6.12
N PRO A 80 8.65 13.05 -5.34
CA PRO A 80 8.72 12.68 -3.94
C PRO A 80 7.42 12.99 -3.21
N MET A 81 6.94 12.06 -2.41
CA MET A 81 5.75 12.28 -1.60
C MET A 81 5.93 11.72 -0.19
N ARG A 82 5.34 12.44 0.76
CA ARG A 82 5.22 12.03 2.16
C ARG A 82 3.76 11.74 2.46
N PHE A 83 3.47 10.59 3.04
CA PHE A 83 2.13 10.20 3.45
C PHE A 83 2.18 9.51 4.81
N ALA A 84 1.10 9.63 5.58
CA ALA A 84 1.04 9.11 6.94
C ALA A 84 -0.11 8.10 7.08
N PRO A 85 0.08 6.86 6.61
CA PRO A 85 -0.97 5.86 6.63
C PRO A 85 -1.25 5.38 8.06
N THR A 86 -2.46 4.84 8.27
CA THR A 86 -2.85 4.23 9.55
C THR A 86 -2.74 2.71 9.41
N VAL A 87 -2.01 2.06 10.31
CA VAL A 87 -1.90 0.61 10.35
C VAL A 87 -3.26 0.02 10.72
N LEU A 88 -3.77 -0.86 9.87
CA LEU A 88 -5.03 -1.56 10.07
C LEU A 88 -4.82 -2.97 10.63
N ARG A 89 -3.73 -3.64 10.24
CA ARG A 89 -3.31 -4.94 10.77
C ARG A 89 -1.79 -5.03 10.73
N ALA A 90 -1.20 -5.65 11.75
CA ALA A 90 0.22 -6.00 11.78
C ALA A 90 0.37 -7.31 12.56
N GLU A 91 0.10 -8.42 11.89
CA GLU A 91 0.18 -9.77 12.42
C GLU A 91 1.46 -10.45 11.93
N PRO A 92 2.41 -10.76 12.85
CA PRO A 92 3.68 -11.38 12.49
C PRO A 92 3.53 -12.63 11.61
N ALA A 93 4.33 -12.69 10.56
CA ALA A 93 4.37 -13.79 9.59
C ALA A 93 3.01 -14.13 8.93
N ARG A 94 2.04 -13.20 8.97
CA ARG A 94 0.70 -13.39 8.41
C ARG A 94 0.25 -12.23 7.56
N GLU A 95 0.17 -11.03 8.14
CA GLU A 95 -0.45 -9.90 7.46
C GLU A 95 0.10 -8.56 7.92
N LEU A 96 0.37 -7.68 6.97
CA LEU A 96 0.58 -6.26 7.20
C LEU A 96 -0.38 -5.47 6.32
N ARG A 97 -1.19 -4.61 6.94
CA ARG A 97 -2.18 -3.79 6.24
C ARG A 97 -2.20 -2.37 6.76
N TRP A 98 -2.28 -1.39 5.88
CA TRP A 98 -2.45 0.00 6.25
C TRP A 98 -3.36 0.76 5.29
N LEU A 99 -3.96 1.83 5.79
CA LEU A 99 -4.77 2.76 5.01
C LEU A 99 -3.99 4.06 4.76
N GLY A 100 -3.55 4.25 3.53
CA GLY A 100 -3.07 5.53 3.01
C GLY A 100 -4.23 6.42 2.58
N ARG A 101 -4.06 7.74 2.78
CA ARG A 101 -4.99 8.76 2.27
C ARG A 101 -4.20 9.90 1.66
N LEU A 102 -4.53 10.26 0.42
CA LEU A 102 -3.98 11.44 -0.25
C LEU A 102 -4.92 12.64 -0.01
N GLY A 103 -4.60 13.45 0.99
CA GLY A 103 -5.36 14.64 1.34
C GLY A 103 -6.66 14.32 2.09
N LEU A 104 -7.81 14.66 1.47
CA LEU A 104 -9.13 14.46 2.08
C LEU A 104 -9.60 13.00 1.95
N PRO A 105 -10.32 12.45 2.95
CA PRO A 105 -10.90 11.11 2.85
C PRO A 105 -11.77 10.95 1.59
N ARG A 106 -11.71 9.77 0.96
CA ARG A 106 -12.42 9.41 -0.28
C ARG A 106 -12.01 10.20 -1.53
N LEU A 107 -10.99 11.05 -1.44
CA LEU A 107 -10.39 11.65 -2.64
C LEU A 107 -9.58 10.59 -3.40
N PHE A 108 -8.66 9.95 -2.69
CA PHE A 108 -7.88 8.80 -3.12
C PHE A 108 -7.34 8.10 -1.86
N ASP A 109 -8.10 7.12 -1.38
CA ASP A 109 -7.74 6.26 -0.27
C ASP A 109 -7.17 4.96 -0.86
N GLY A 110 -6.12 4.43 -0.23
CA GLY A 110 -5.45 3.20 -0.62
C GLY A 110 -5.27 2.29 0.58
N GLU A 111 -6.04 1.19 0.63
CA GLU A 111 -5.87 0.15 1.63
C GLU A 111 -4.87 -0.88 1.10
N HIS A 112 -3.63 -0.73 1.53
CA HIS A 112 -2.49 -1.52 1.12
C HIS A 112 -2.34 -2.73 2.03
N TYR A 113 -2.16 -3.92 1.46
CA TYR A 113 -1.98 -5.16 2.22
C TYR A 113 -0.85 -6.04 1.67
N PHE A 114 -0.23 -6.78 2.57
CA PHE A 114 0.72 -7.85 2.33
C PHE A 114 0.25 -9.06 3.15
N VAL A 115 -0.11 -10.14 2.49
CA VAL A 115 -0.50 -11.40 3.14
C VAL A 115 0.54 -12.47 2.82
N LEU A 116 0.96 -13.20 3.84
CA LEU A 116 1.98 -14.25 3.77
C LEU A 116 1.33 -15.61 3.98
N GLU A 117 1.10 -16.33 2.88
CA GLU A 117 0.51 -17.67 2.89
C GLU A 117 1.62 -18.74 2.84
N PRO A 118 1.54 -19.83 3.63
CA PRO A 118 2.49 -20.92 3.53
C PRO A 118 2.28 -21.72 2.23
N LEU A 119 3.37 -22.16 1.62
CA LEU A 119 3.33 -23.09 0.48
C LEU A 119 3.57 -24.54 0.94
N THR A 120 2.99 -25.51 0.23
CA THR A 120 3.03 -26.93 0.59
C THR A 120 4.44 -27.56 0.49
N ASP A 121 5.27 -27.04 -0.41
CA ASP A 121 6.65 -27.45 -0.66
C ASP A 121 7.68 -26.68 0.19
N GLY A 122 7.20 -25.89 1.16
CA GLY A 122 8.00 -24.92 1.89
C GLY A 122 8.07 -23.58 1.16
N GLY A 123 8.38 -22.53 1.91
CA GLY A 123 8.36 -21.16 1.39
C GLY A 123 7.05 -20.42 1.65
N THR A 124 6.92 -19.26 1.01
CA THR A 124 5.86 -18.29 1.25
C THR A 124 5.31 -17.75 -0.05
N LEU A 125 3.98 -17.75 -0.20
CA LEU A 125 3.29 -16.96 -1.21
C LEU A 125 2.99 -15.58 -0.62
N LEU A 126 3.63 -14.56 -1.18
CA LEU A 126 3.30 -13.17 -0.90
C LEU A 126 2.12 -12.75 -1.79
N VAL A 127 0.99 -12.43 -1.18
CA VAL A 127 -0.14 -11.74 -1.84
C VAL A 127 -0.06 -10.27 -1.45
N HIS A 128 0.32 -9.42 -2.41
CA HIS A 128 0.54 -8.00 -2.20
C HIS A 128 -0.42 -7.21 -3.08
N GLY A 129 -1.26 -6.39 -2.46
CA GLY A 129 -2.27 -5.62 -3.16
C GLY A 129 -2.66 -4.32 -2.48
N GLU A 130 -3.44 -3.54 -3.21
CA GLU A 130 -3.99 -2.29 -2.71
C GLU A 130 -5.42 -2.11 -3.25
N ILE A 131 -6.34 -1.88 -2.31
CA ILE A 131 -7.74 -1.56 -2.61
C ILE A 131 -7.86 -0.05 -2.63
N PHE A 132 -8.10 0.50 -3.80
CA PHE A 132 -8.26 1.92 -4.01
C PHE A 132 -9.73 2.31 -3.92
N ARG A 133 -9.98 3.47 -3.33
CA ARG A 133 -11.30 4.11 -3.33
C ARG A 133 -11.16 5.61 -3.45
N GLY A 134 -11.91 6.21 -4.37
CA GLY A 134 -12.04 7.66 -4.41
C GLY A 134 -12.38 8.21 -5.78
N VAL A 135 -12.76 9.48 -5.81
CA VAL A 135 -13.20 10.15 -7.05
C VAL A 135 -12.08 10.26 -8.09
N LEU A 136 -10.81 10.27 -7.68
CA LEU A 136 -9.69 10.34 -8.62
C LEU A 136 -9.53 9.07 -9.46
N LEU A 137 -10.14 7.95 -9.06
CA LEU A 137 -10.11 6.70 -9.83
C LEU A 137 -10.90 6.75 -11.14
N TRP A 138 -11.75 7.77 -11.37
CA TRP A 138 -12.29 8.00 -12.72
C TRP A 138 -11.23 8.43 -13.73
N PHE A 139 -10.09 8.93 -13.25
CA PHE A 139 -9.02 9.50 -14.09
C PHE A 139 -7.70 8.75 -13.97
N ILE A 140 -7.60 7.81 -13.02
CA ILE A 140 -6.38 7.05 -12.72
C ILE A 140 -6.65 5.57 -12.92
N ASP A 141 -5.98 4.96 -13.89
CA ASP A 141 -5.87 3.50 -13.98
C ASP A 141 -4.85 3.00 -12.95
N VAL A 142 -5.31 2.21 -11.98
CA VAL A 142 -4.46 1.64 -10.92
C VAL A 142 -3.45 0.62 -11.44
N GLN A 143 -3.67 0.03 -12.63
CA GLN A 143 -2.72 -0.93 -13.21
C GLN A 143 -1.36 -0.29 -13.51
N ARG A 144 -1.30 1.04 -13.65
CA ARG A 144 -0.04 1.77 -13.80
C ARG A 144 0.95 1.54 -12.64
N PHE A 145 0.46 1.18 -11.45
CA PHE A 145 1.28 0.95 -10.25
C PHE A 145 1.82 -0.49 -10.16
N ARG A 146 1.34 -1.41 -11.01
CA ARG A 146 1.72 -2.84 -11.00
C ARG A 146 3.24 -3.04 -11.02
N GLY A 147 3.94 -2.34 -11.90
CA GLY A 147 5.39 -2.46 -12.00
C GLY A 147 6.12 -2.03 -10.73
N ASP A 148 5.57 -1.11 -9.94
CA ASP A 148 6.16 -0.70 -8.66
C ASP A 148 5.97 -1.80 -7.61
N PHE A 149 4.79 -2.42 -7.58
CA PHE A 149 4.49 -3.56 -6.70
C PHE A 149 5.40 -4.76 -7.00
N GLU A 150 5.57 -5.09 -8.27
CA GLU A 150 6.43 -6.19 -8.70
C GLU A 150 7.91 -5.95 -8.35
N ARG A 151 8.40 -4.71 -8.49
CA ARG A 151 9.77 -4.37 -8.08
C ARG A 151 9.98 -4.44 -6.58
N LEU A 152 9.01 -4.00 -5.78
CA LEU A 152 9.05 -4.16 -4.32
C LEU A 152 9.08 -5.64 -3.94
N ASN A 153 8.21 -6.45 -4.54
CA ASN A 153 8.15 -7.89 -4.25
C ASN A 153 9.44 -8.61 -4.62
N ALA A 154 10.03 -8.27 -5.77
CA ALA A 154 11.30 -8.84 -6.21
C ALA A 154 12.43 -8.51 -5.23
N ALA A 155 12.49 -7.26 -4.74
CA ALA A 155 13.49 -6.85 -3.76
C ALA A 155 13.29 -7.55 -2.41
N LEU A 156 12.05 -7.65 -1.92
CA LEU A 156 11.73 -8.37 -0.68
C LEU A 156 12.11 -9.85 -0.79
N LYS A 157 11.76 -10.49 -1.92
CA LYS A 157 12.12 -11.88 -2.23
C LYS A 157 13.63 -12.08 -2.14
N GLN A 158 14.41 -11.22 -2.81
CA GLN A 158 15.86 -11.31 -2.83
C GLN A 158 16.47 -11.27 -1.42
N GLN A 159 16.03 -10.35 -0.56
CA GLN A 159 16.55 -10.24 0.80
C GLN A 159 16.16 -11.41 1.70
N ALA A 160 14.89 -11.85 1.61
CA ALA A 160 14.40 -12.97 2.39
C ALA A 160 15.09 -14.28 2.03
N GLU A 161 15.32 -14.54 0.73
CA GLU A 161 16.00 -15.74 0.24
C GLU A 161 17.50 -15.73 0.56
N ALA A 162 18.17 -14.58 0.41
CA ALA A 162 19.58 -14.45 0.77
C ALA A 162 19.81 -14.69 2.28
N SER A 163 18.89 -14.23 3.12
CA SER A 163 18.95 -14.46 4.58
C SER A 163 18.62 -15.89 4.98
N ALA A 164 17.94 -16.66 4.12
CA ALA A 164 17.59 -18.05 4.36
C ALA A 164 18.69 -19.03 3.95
N ALA A 165 19.54 -18.61 3.01
CA ALA A 165 20.67 -19.39 2.51
C ALA A 165 21.97 -19.20 3.33
N ALA A 166 21.99 -18.20 4.22
CA ALA A 166 23.10 -17.89 5.13
C ALA A 166 22.99 -18.65 6.44
#